data_AF-A0A290HBS3-F1
#
_entry.id   AF-A0A290HBS3-F1
#
_cell.length_a   1.000
_cell.length_b   1.000
_cell.length_c   1.000
_cell.angle_alpha   90.00
_cell.angle_beta   90.00
_cell.angle_gamma   90.00
#
_symmetry.space_group_name_H-M   'P 1'
#
loop_
_entity.id
_entity.type
_entity.pdbx_description
1 polymer ?
#
loop_
_entity_poly.entity_id
_entity_poly.type
_entity_poly.pdbx_seq_one_letter_code
_entity_poly.pdbx_strand_id
1 'polypeptide(L)'
;MKLGLLSGVALFLPLILLAASSGNTAQKIDEKAKTLQEKMQTEKQIHGKLQDIANDIVNEEKDIEKIKDKIEELSRTINDSQEVVQQKSEYLDKLTKDTQALSSQKKGLEQKIIKIIAEDFSFYLVSDSDYLDNEDGILVDEVLQKMDTIMRKEFGKLAADYKQVNDQIYSQSQEIKTIHGEIQSSKSKKDELVALEKKRESSILALNTKKKVTKNS
;
A
#
# COMPACT_ATOMS: atom_id res chain seq x y z
N MET A 1 -33.27 114.24 -32.84
CA MET A 1 -32.81 112.96 -33.44
C MET A 1 -31.43 112.63 -32.84
N LYS A 2 -30.94 111.37 -32.95
CA LYS A 2 -29.62 110.86 -32.46
C LYS A 2 -28.45 111.84 -32.69
N LEU A 3 -27.34 111.87 -31.96
CA LEU A 3 -26.63 110.94 -31.03
C LEU A 3 -25.89 111.83 -29.96
N GLY A 4 -25.30 111.42 -28.83
CA GLY A 4 -25.11 110.12 -28.14
C GLY A 4 -23.61 109.79 -27.91
N LEU A 5 -23.28 109.08 -26.80
CA LEU A 5 -21.91 108.73 -26.29
C LEU A 5 -21.14 109.92 -25.63
N LEU A 6 -20.25 109.77 -24.62
CA LEU A 6 -19.96 108.66 -23.68
C LEU A 6 -19.30 109.13 -22.35
N SER A 7 -19.71 108.50 -21.23
CA SER A 7 -18.98 108.12 -19.98
C SER A 7 -17.85 108.92 -19.30
N GLY A 8 -17.96 108.99 -17.96
CA GLY A 8 -16.82 109.11 -17.02
C GLY A 8 -17.22 108.74 -15.59
N VAL A 9 -17.13 107.46 -15.20
CA VAL A 9 -17.44 106.97 -13.84
C VAL A 9 -16.34 106.02 -13.38
N ALA A 10 -15.59 106.40 -12.35
CA ALA A 10 -14.62 105.53 -11.68
C ALA A 10 -15.29 104.88 -10.45
N LEU A 11 -15.46 103.56 -10.47
CA LEU A 11 -16.04 102.80 -9.36
C LEU A 11 -14.93 102.29 -8.43
N PHE A 12 -15.23 102.18 -7.13
CA PHE A 12 -14.33 101.58 -6.13
C PHE A 12 -14.03 100.11 -6.47
N LEU A 13 -12.77 99.71 -6.31
CA LEU A 13 -12.34 98.31 -6.29
C LEU A 13 -11.87 97.96 -4.85
N PRO A 14 -12.54 97.06 -4.12
CA PRO A 14 -12.13 96.70 -2.77
C PRO A 14 -10.93 95.74 -2.78
N LEU A 15 -10.00 95.96 -1.85
CA LEU A 15 -8.84 95.12 -1.60
C LEU A 15 -9.27 93.74 -1.06
N ILE A 16 -9.24 92.69 -1.89
CA ILE A 16 -9.40 91.32 -1.40
C ILE A 16 -8.10 90.88 -0.71
N LEU A 17 -8.12 90.94 0.62
CA LEU A 17 -7.03 90.52 1.48
C LEU A 17 -6.83 89.00 1.41
N LEU A 18 -5.60 88.53 1.57
CA LEU A 18 -5.30 87.10 1.66
C LEU A 18 -5.91 86.51 2.94
N ALA A 19 -6.91 85.65 2.81
CA ALA A 19 -7.36 84.74 3.86
C ALA A 19 -6.69 83.37 3.67
N ALA A 20 -5.94 82.90 4.67
CA ALA A 20 -5.07 81.73 4.52
C ALA A 20 -5.83 80.40 4.59
N SER A 21 -5.51 79.49 3.65
CA SER A 21 -5.90 78.06 3.69
C SER A 21 -4.70 77.11 3.44
N SER A 22 -3.48 77.65 3.47
CA SER A 22 -2.22 76.98 3.12
C SER A 22 -1.87 75.75 3.95
N GLY A 23 -2.40 75.61 5.17
CA GLY A 23 -2.18 74.43 6.01
C GLY A 23 -2.90 73.15 5.55
N ASN A 24 -4.01 73.28 4.80
CA ASN A 24 -4.89 72.13 4.50
C ASN A 24 -4.42 71.32 3.28
N THR A 25 -3.91 71.99 2.26
CA THR A 25 -3.54 71.35 0.97
C THR A 25 -2.27 70.50 1.10
N ALA A 26 -1.25 70.98 1.81
CA ALA A 26 -0.01 70.23 2.03
C ALA A 26 -0.27 68.94 2.83
N GLN A 27 -1.01 69.03 3.93
CA GLN A 27 -1.37 67.86 4.74
C GLN A 27 -2.17 66.82 3.93
N LYS A 28 -3.10 67.25 3.07
CA LYS A 28 -3.82 66.35 2.15
C LYS A 28 -2.92 65.70 1.10
N ILE A 29 -1.85 66.38 0.65
CA ILE A 29 -0.88 65.80 -0.28
C ILE A 29 -0.08 64.70 0.44
N ASP A 30 0.39 64.95 1.65
CA ASP A 30 1.12 63.95 2.46
C ASP A 30 0.25 62.73 2.81
N GLU A 31 -1.01 62.94 3.22
CA GLU A 31 -1.98 61.86 3.45
C GLU A 31 -2.19 61.01 2.18
N LYS A 32 -2.33 61.65 1.00
CA LYS A 32 -2.47 60.93 -0.28
C LYS A 32 -1.19 60.22 -0.71
N ALA A 33 -0.01 60.80 -0.47
CA ALA A 33 1.27 60.16 -0.73
C ALA A 33 1.47 58.92 0.16
N LYS A 34 1.11 59.01 1.45
CA LYS A 34 1.13 57.87 2.37
C LYS A 34 0.18 56.74 1.93
N THR A 35 -1.09 57.07 1.61
CA THR A 35 -2.04 56.08 1.08
C THR A 35 -1.57 55.47 -0.25
N LEU A 36 -0.89 56.23 -1.11
CA LEU A 36 -0.31 55.70 -2.34
C LEU A 36 0.82 54.70 -2.05
N GLN A 37 1.72 55.04 -1.13
CA GLN A 37 2.80 54.14 -0.69
C GLN A 37 2.27 52.86 -0.05
N GLU A 38 1.26 52.96 0.82
CA GLU A 38 0.57 51.81 1.44
C GLU A 38 -0.09 50.91 0.38
N LYS A 39 -0.69 51.50 -0.67
CA LYS A 39 -1.25 50.76 -1.81
C LYS A 39 -0.17 50.08 -2.65
N MET A 40 0.94 50.76 -2.96
CA MET A 40 2.05 50.15 -3.72
C MET A 40 2.71 48.99 -2.95
N GLN A 41 2.80 49.08 -1.62
CA GLN A 41 3.24 47.95 -0.79
C GLN A 41 2.23 46.79 -0.83
N THR A 42 0.93 47.09 -0.77
CA THR A 42 -0.14 46.08 -0.87
C THR A 42 -0.15 45.40 -2.23
N GLU A 43 -0.02 46.15 -3.32
CA GLU A 43 0.10 45.66 -4.70
C GLU A 43 1.31 44.71 -4.85
N LYS A 44 2.48 45.10 -4.33
CA LYS A 44 3.67 44.25 -4.35
C LYS A 44 3.48 42.95 -3.54
N GLN A 45 2.77 42.99 -2.41
CA GLN A 45 2.43 41.80 -1.64
C GLN A 45 1.43 40.89 -2.36
N ILE A 46 0.44 41.47 -3.06
CA ILE A 46 -0.51 40.71 -3.88
C ILE A 46 0.22 40.03 -5.05
N HIS A 47 1.10 40.75 -5.75
CA HIS A 47 1.87 40.19 -6.86
C HIS A 47 2.77 39.03 -6.42
N GLY A 48 3.47 39.16 -5.29
CA GLY A 48 4.25 38.05 -4.70
C GLY A 48 3.39 36.82 -4.44
N LYS A 49 2.28 36.98 -3.71
CA LYS A 49 1.33 35.88 -3.43
C LYS A 49 0.74 35.26 -4.69
N LEU A 50 0.46 36.05 -5.73
CA LEU A 50 -0.05 35.54 -7.00
C LEU A 50 1.01 34.69 -7.72
N GLN A 51 2.27 35.09 -7.67
CA GLN A 51 3.38 34.31 -8.21
C GLN A 51 3.64 33.02 -7.40
N ASP A 52 3.56 33.09 -6.06
CA ASP A 52 3.63 31.90 -5.19
C ASP A 52 2.52 30.90 -5.52
N ILE A 53 1.26 31.35 -5.65
CA ILE A 53 0.13 30.48 -5.99
C ILE A 53 0.27 29.92 -7.43
N ALA A 54 0.82 30.69 -8.37
CA ALA A 54 1.09 30.19 -9.72
C ALA A 54 2.16 29.08 -9.72
N ASN A 55 3.23 29.23 -8.93
CA ASN A 55 4.24 28.18 -8.74
C ASN A 55 3.65 26.93 -8.08
N ASP A 56 2.83 27.11 -7.04
CA ASP A 56 2.07 26.03 -6.37
C ASP A 56 1.19 25.25 -7.36
N ILE A 57 0.44 25.95 -8.22
CA ILE A 57 -0.43 25.36 -9.24
C ILE A 57 0.37 24.47 -10.21
N VAL A 58 1.51 24.95 -10.71
CA VAL A 58 2.37 24.19 -11.63
C VAL A 58 3.00 22.98 -10.94
N ASN A 59 3.37 23.08 -9.66
CA ASN A 59 3.88 21.96 -8.88
C ASN A 59 2.80 20.90 -8.60
N GLU A 60 1.58 21.32 -8.24
CA GLU A 60 0.43 20.41 -8.04
C GLU A 60 0.02 19.70 -9.33
N GLU A 61 0.01 20.38 -10.48
CA GLU A 61 -0.22 19.77 -11.79
C GLU A 61 0.83 18.68 -12.08
N LYS A 62 2.10 18.98 -11.85
CA LYS A 62 3.22 18.05 -12.06
C LYS A 62 3.16 16.83 -11.13
N ASP A 63 2.65 16.99 -9.91
CA ASP A 63 2.47 15.87 -8.98
C ASP A 63 1.21 15.04 -9.27
N ILE A 64 0.12 15.66 -9.77
CA ILE A 64 -1.05 14.95 -10.27
C ILE A 64 -0.69 14.06 -11.47
N GLU A 65 0.15 14.54 -12.38
CA GLU A 65 0.59 13.75 -13.54
C GLU A 65 1.45 12.54 -13.12
N LYS A 66 2.41 12.71 -12.20
CA LYS A 66 3.16 11.58 -11.61
C LYS A 66 2.25 10.54 -10.95
N ILE A 67 1.15 10.98 -10.32
CA ILE A 67 0.17 10.07 -9.70
C ILE A 67 -0.64 9.34 -10.78
N LYS A 68 -1.03 10.03 -11.87
CA LYS A 68 -1.66 9.40 -13.04
C LYS A 68 -0.76 8.33 -13.66
N ASP A 69 0.51 8.64 -13.92
CA ASP A 69 1.44 7.71 -14.56
C ASP A 69 1.62 6.42 -13.74
N LYS A 70 1.72 6.56 -12.41
CA LYS A 70 1.73 5.42 -11.48
C LYS A 70 0.42 4.63 -11.48
N ILE A 71 -0.74 5.30 -11.54
CA ILE A 71 -2.04 4.64 -11.66
C ILE A 71 -2.10 3.81 -12.94
N GLU A 72 -1.60 4.33 -14.07
CA GLU A 72 -1.55 3.58 -15.34
C GLU A 72 -0.61 2.36 -15.28
N GLU A 73 0.61 2.53 -14.76
CA GLU A 73 1.59 1.44 -14.58
C GLU A 73 1.04 0.32 -13.68
N LEU A 74 0.46 0.71 -12.54
CA LEU A 74 -0.07 -0.20 -11.52
C LEU A 74 -1.34 -0.91 -12.01
N SER A 75 -2.20 -0.21 -12.76
CA SER A 75 -3.40 -0.80 -13.38
C SER A 75 -3.05 -1.85 -14.44
N ARG A 76 -2.07 -1.57 -15.31
CA ARG A 76 -1.56 -2.56 -16.29
C ARG A 76 -1.01 -3.79 -15.55
N THR A 77 -0.11 -3.56 -14.58
CA THR A 77 0.47 -4.61 -13.74
C THR A 77 -0.59 -5.49 -13.05
N ILE A 78 -1.70 -4.92 -12.58
CA ILE A 78 -2.80 -5.66 -11.93
C ILE A 78 -3.60 -6.46 -12.95
N ASN A 79 -3.94 -5.87 -14.11
CA ASN A 79 -4.67 -6.57 -15.17
C ASN A 79 -3.86 -7.76 -15.72
N ASP A 80 -2.59 -7.53 -16.06
CA ASP A 80 -1.67 -8.52 -16.64
C ASP A 80 -1.39 -9.70 -15.69
N SER A 81 -1.60 -9.51 -14.37
CA SER A 81 -1.40 -10.55 -13.34
C SER A 81 -2.70 -11.14 -12.79
N GLN A 82 -3.88 -10.63 -13.15
CA GLN A 82 -5.15 -11.04 -12.54
C GLN A 82 -5.43 -12.54 -12.70
N GLU A 83 -5.28 -13.07 -13.92
CA GLU A 83 -5.51 -14.50 -14.19
C GLU A 83 -4.48 -15.37 -13.45
N VAL A 84 -3.20 -14.98 -13.46
CA VAL A 84 -2.11 -15.67 -12.76
C VAL A 84 -2.37 -15.73 -11.25
N VAL A 85 -2.90 -14.66 -10.66
CA VAL A 85 -3.26 -14.60 -9.23
C VAL A 85 -4.47 -15.48 -8.92
N GLN A 86 -5.46 -15.57 -9.83
CA GLN A 86 -6.57 -16.51 -9.68
C GLN A 86 -6.07 -17.97 -9.74
N GLN A 87 -5.33 -18.35 -10.78
CA GLN A 87 -4.76 -19.69 -10.95
C GLN A 87 -3.90 -20.07 -9.73
N LYS A 88 -3.09 -19.15 -9.21
CA LYS A 88 -2.32 -19.33 -7.98
C LYS A 88 -3.19 -19.52 -6.73
N SER A 89 -4.33 -18.83 -6.62
CA SER A 89 -5.26 -19.01 -5.50
C SER A 89 -5.99 -20.37 -5.56
N GLU A 90 -6.36 -20.84 -6.74
CA GLU A 90 -6.96 -22.16 -6.95
C GLU A 90 -5.93 -23.28 -6.67
N TYR A 91 -4.69 -23.10 -7.12
CA TYR A 91 -3.60 -24.01 -6.81
C TYR A 91 -3.25 -24.03 -5.31
N LEU A 92 -3.26 -22.87 -4.63
CA LEU A 92 -3.02 -22.77 -3.18
C LEU A 92 -4.04 -23.56 -2.35
N ASP A 93 -5.32 -23.49 -2.71
CA ASP A 93 -6.39 -24.27 -2.06
C ASP A 93 -6.17 -25.79 -2.26
N LYS A 94 -5.86 -26.23 -3.49
CA LYS A 94 -5.50 -27.63 -3.76
C LYS A 94 -4.28 -28.06 -2.95
N LEU A 95 -3.21 -27.29 -2.98
CA LEU A 95 -1.93 -27.60 -2.33
C LEU A 95 -2.08 -27.68 -0.80
N THR A 96 -2.93 -26.84 -0.23
CA THR A 96 -3.28 -26.87 1.20
C THR A 96 -4.04 -28.16 1.56
N LYS A 97 -5.01 -28.57 0.73
CA LYS A 97 -5.75 -29.84 0.90
C LYS A 97 -4.84 -31.07 0.74
N ASP A 98 -3.96 -31.07 -0.25
CA ASP A 98 -2.95 -32.13 -0.43
C ASP A 98 -2.04 -32.23 0.81
N THR A 99 -1.56 -31.08 1.33
CA THR A 99 -0.70 -31.02 2.54
C THR A 99 -1.44 -31.56 3.78
N GLN A 100 -2.74 -31.27 3.92
CA GLN A 100 -3.57 -31.79 5.01
C GLN A 100 -3.82 -33.31 4.89
N ALA A 101 -3.99 -33.82 3.67
CA ALA A 101 -4.09 -35.25 3.41
C ALA A 101 -2.77 -35.98 3.75
N LEU A 102 -1.63 -35.46 3.30
CA LEU A 102 -0.30 -35.98 3.66
C LEU A 102 -0.06 -35.94 5.18
N SER A 103 -0.47 -34.86 5.86
CA SER A 103 -0.37 -34.76 7.33
C SER A 103 -1.21 -35.84 8.04
N SER A 104 -2.34 -36.22 7.46
CA SER A 104 -3.19 -37.30 7.96
C SER A 104 -2.57 -38.68 7.69
N GLN A 105 -1.97 -38.87 6.50
CA GLN A 105 -1.20 -40.07 6.16
C GLN A 105 0.01 -40.24 7.10
N LYS A 106 0.76 -39.15 7.37
CA LYS A 106 1.89 -39.14 8.31
C LYS A 106 1.48 -39.69 9.68
N LYS A 107 0.39 -39.20 10.26
CA LYS A 107 -0.15 -39.70 11.54
C LYS A 107 -0.52 -41.19 11.49
N GLY A 108 -1.07 -41.66 10.37
CA GLY A 108 -1.36 -43.09 10.16
C GLY A 108 -0.10 -43.96 10.03
N LEU A 109 1.00 -43.41 9.51
CA LEU A 109 2.31 -44.08 9.46
C LEU A 109 2.96 -44.11 10.87
N GLU A 110 2.92 -43.00 11.61
CA GLU A 110 3.38 -42.92 13.01
C GLU A 110 2.67 -43.95 13.90
N GLN A 111 1.34 -44.09 13.77
CA GLN A 111 0.57 -45.10 14.52
C GLN A 111 0.98 -46.54 14.16
N LYS A 112 1.33 -46.83 12.90
CA LYS A 112 1.86 -48.15 12.50
C LYS A 112 3.26 -48.39 13.05
N ILE A 113 4.13 -47.38 13.05
CA ILE A 113 5.50 -47.45 13.61
C ILE A 113 5.41 -47.78 15.11
N ILE A 114 4.58 -47.04 15.86
CA ILE A 114 4.34 -47.28 17.29
C ILE A 114 3.78 -48.69 17.53
N LYS A 115 2.83 -49.15 16.69
CA LYS A 115 2.27 -50.51 16.81
C LYS A 115 3.34 -51.58 16.63
N ILE A 116 4.16 -51.50 15.57
CA ILE A 116 5.21 -52.51 15.32
C ILE A 116 6.21 -52.54 16.47
N ILE A 117 6.65 -51.38 16.98
CA ILE A 117 7.57 -51.30 18.13
C ILE A 117 6.93 -51.92 19.40
N ALA A 118 5.64 -51.71 19.62
CA ALA A 118 4.94 -52.30 20.76
C ALA A 118 4.74 -53.82 20.62
N GLU A 119 4.47 -54.32 19.41
CA GLU A 119 4.35 -55.76 19.13
C GLU A 119 5.70 -56.47 19.27
N ASP A 120 6.77 -55.89 18.70
CA ASP A 120 8.16 -56.37 18.81
C ASP A 120 8.64 -56.42 20.27
N PHE A 121 8.47 -55.32 21.03
CA PHE A 121 8.85 -55.28 22.44
C PHE A 121 8.02 -56.26 23.31
N SER A 122 6.73 -56.41 23.02
CA SER A 122 5.88 -57.39 23.72
C SER A 122 6.29 -58.83 23.39
N PHE A 123 6.74 -59.08 22.16
CA PHE A 123 7.24 -60.38 21.74
C PHE A 123 8.55 -60.74 22.46
N TYR A 124 9.51 -59.81 22.56
CA TYR A 124 10.72 -59.99 23.37
C TYR A 124 10.41 -60.32 24.83
N LEU A 125 9.45 -59.63 25.47
CA LEU A 125 9.06 -59.87 26.86
C LEU A 125 8.43 -61.26 27.13
N VAL A 126 7.90 -61.94 26.10
CA VAL A 126 7.29 -63.28 26.24
C VAL A 126 8.26 -64.39 25.83
N SER A 127 9.17 -64.11 24.90
CA SER A 127 10.12 -65.09 24.36
C SER A 127 11.20 -65.55 25.35
N ASP A 128 11.41 -64.79 26.43
CA ASP A 128 12.40 -65.04 27.49
C ASP A 128 11.98 -66.18 28.46
N SER A 129 11.18 -67.15 27.98
CA SER A 129 10.58 -68.21 28.80
C SER A 129 10.76 -69.63 28.21
N ASP A 130 11.76 -70.36 28.71
CA ASP A 130 11.93 -71.83 28.79
C ASP A 130 11.63 -72.73 27.56
N TYR A 131 11.46 -72.20 26.35
CA TYR A 131 11.07 -72.97 25.14
C TYR A 131 12.20 -73.72 24.41
N LEU A 132 13.43 -73.76 24.94
CA LEU A 132 14.65 -73.95 24.15
C LEU A 132 15.21 -75.39 24.03
N ASP A 133 14.60 -76.41 24.63
CA ASP A 133 15.24 -77.73 24.84
C ASP A 133 14.44 -78.92 24.27
N ASN A 134 13.72 -78.72 23.15
CA ASN A 134 13.02 -79.79 22.41
C ASN A 134 13.01 -79.58 20.88
N GLU A 135 12.60 -80.62 20.14
CA GLU A 135 12.64 -80.65 18.66
C GLU A 135 11.68 -79.61 18.03
N ASP A 136 10.57 -79.29 18.71
CA ASP A 136 9.65 -78.20 18.34
C ASP A 136 10.33 -76.81 18.40
N GLY A 137 11.26 -76.60 19.33
CA GLY A 137 11.99 -75.34 19.49
C GLY A 137 12.78 -74.93 18.25
N ILE A 138 13.32 -75.89 17.48
CA ILE A 138 14.04 -75.62 16.22
C ILE A 138 13.07 -75.09 15.15
N LEU A 139 11.85 -75.61 15.10
CA LEU A 139 10.80 -75.13 14.19
C LEU A 139 10.33 -73.73 14.59
N VAL A 140 10.23 -73.45 15.89
CA VAL A 140 9.95 -72.11 16.42
C VAL A 140 11.03 -71.14 15.98
N ASP A 141 12.31 -71.41 16.24
CA ASP A 141 13.44 -70.54 15.89
C ASP A 141 13.48 -70.18 14.38
N GLU A 142 13.26 -71.16 13.49
CA GLU A 142 13.20 -70.87 12.04
C GLU A 142 12.00 -69.98 11.66
N VAL A 143 10.85 -70.14 12.32
CA VAL A 143 9.68 -69.26 12.13
C VAL A 143 9.97 -67.85 12.66
N LEU A 144 10.57 -67.74 13.85
CA LEU A 144 10.91 -66.45 14.47
C LEU A 144 11.93 -65.66 13.64
N GLN A 145 12.98 -66.31 13.13
CA GLN A 145 13.97 -65.67 12.28
C GLN A 145 13.36 -65.13 10.97
N LYS A 146 12.39 -65.86 10.37
CA LYS A 146 11.63 -65.37 9.22
C LYS A 146 10.71 -64.21 9.59
N MET A 147 10.07 -64.25 10.75
CA MET A 147 9.23 -63.15 11.23
C MET A 147 10.04 -61.86 11.47
N ASP A 148 11.19 -61.93 12.15
CA ASP A 148 12.11 -60.78 12.31
C ASP A 148 12.53 -60.20 10.95
N THR A 149 12.91 -61.07 10.01
CA THR A 149 13.27 -60.66 8.63
C THR A 149 12.14 -59.92 7.92
N ILE A 150 10.89 -60.37 8.09
CA ILE A 150 9.69 -59.73 7.53
C ILE A 150 9.39 -58.40 8.24
N MET A 151 9.47 -58.35 9.58
CA MET A 151 9.24 -57.14 10.36
C MET A 151 10.24 -56.05 10.02
N ARG A 152 11.55 -56.36 9.94
CA ARG A 152 12.58 -55.40 9.51
C ARG A 152 12.32 -54.85 8.10
N LYS A 153 11.83 -55.67 7.18
CA LYS A 153 11.50 -55.26 5.80
C LYS A 153 10.30 -54.32 5.75
N GLU A 154 9.20 -54.66 6.40
CA GLU A 154 8.00 -53.80 6.43
C GLU A 154 8.24 -52.52 7.24
N PHE A 155 9.01 -52.58 8.33
CA PHE A 155 9.45 -51.38 9.07
C PHE A 155 10.34 -50.47 8.23
N GLY A 156 11.30 -51.03 7.48
CA GLY A 156 12.16 -50.27 6.57
C GLY A 156 11.36 -49.56 5.47
N LYS A 157 10.35 -50.23 4.90
CA LYS A 157 9.40 -49.63 3.96
C LYS A 157 8.57 -48.52 4.62
N LEU A 158 8.02 -48.78 5.81
CA LEU A 158 7.20 -47.83 6.56
C LEU A 158 7.98 -46.55 6.94
N ALA A 159 9.27 -46.70 7.26
CA ALA A 159 10.18 -45.58 7.49
C ALA A 159 10.48 -44.77 6.20
N ALA A 160 10.62 -45.45 5.05
CA ALA A 160 10.76 -44.80 3.75
C ALA A 160 9.49 -44.02 3.35
N ASP A 161 8.31 -44.64 3.48
CA ASP A 161 7.00 -44.01 3.26
C ASP A 161 6.84 -42.77 4.16
N TYR A 162 7.19 -42.88 5.45
CA TYR A 162 7.15 -41.77 6.41
C TYR A 162 8.10 -40.63 6.02
N LYS A 163 9.34 -40.95 5.61
CA LYS A 163 10.30 -39.94 5.15
C LYS A 163 9.77 -39.21 3.91
N GLN A 164 9.30 -39.95 2.90
CA GLN A 164 8.76 -39.36 1.67
C GLN A 164 7.59 -38.41 1.96
N VAL A 165 6.62 -38.83 2.77
CA VAL A 165 5.48 -37.99 3.17
C VAL A 165 5.95 -36.73 3.91
N ASN A 166 6.94 -36.85 4.79
CA ASN A 166 7.48 -35.70 5.53
C ASN A 166 8.25 -34.72 4.63
N ASP A 167 9.04 -35.23 3.66
CA ASP A 167 9.72 -34.42 2.65
C ASP A 167 8.70 -33.67 1.75
N GLN A 168 7.62 -34.36 1.34
CA GLN A 168 6.53 -33.77 0.55
C GLN A 168 5.81 -32.66 1.33
N ILE A 169 5.43 -32.90 2.59
CA ILE A 169 4.83 -31.88 3.47
C ILE A 169 5.75 -30.65 3.59
N TYR A 170 7.06 -30.86 3.76
CA TYR A 170 8.01 -29.75 3.84
C TYR A 170 8.04 -28.93 2.54
N SER A 171 8.13 -29.59 1.37
CA SER A 171 8.16 -28.91 0.06
C SER A 171 6.88 -28.09 -0.18
N GLN A 172 5.71 -28.72 -0.03
CA GLN A 172 4.42 -28.05 -0.21
C GLN A 172 4.25 -26.89 0.80
N SER A 173 4.75 -27.04 2.03
CA SER A 173 4.72 -25.97 3.04
C SER A 173 5.59 -24.74 2.72
N GLN A 174 6.63 -24.86 1.89
CA GLN A 174 7.35 -23.67 1.41
C GLN A 174 6.65 -23.05 0.19
N GLU A 175 6.15 -23.88 -0.72
CA GLU A 175 5.41 -23.44 -1.91
C GLU A 175 4.12 -22.68 -1.54
N ILE A 176 3.35 -23.18 -0.55
CA ILE A 176 2.22 -22.49 0.08
C ILE A 176 2.59 -21.07 0.54
N LYS A 177 3.75 -20.91 1.23
CA LYS A 177 4.20 -19.58 1.71
C LYS A 177 4.57 -18.65 0.57
N THR A 178 5.27 -19.16 -0.44
CA THR A 178 5.65 -18.39 -1.63
C THR A 178 4.40 -17.86 -2.34
N ILE A 179 3.45 -18.75 -2.66
CA ILE A 179 2.21 -18.40 -3.36
C ILE A 179 1.37 -17.41 -2.53
N HIS A 180 1.24 -17.64 -1.21
CA HIS A 180 0.56 -16.70 -0.32
C HIS A 180 1.23 -15.31 -0.33
N GLY A 181 2.56 -15.24 -0.30
CA GLY A 181 3.31 -13.97 -0.37
C GLY A 181 3.09 -13.22 -1.69
N GLU A 182 3.03 -13.94 -2.81
CA GLU A 182 2.75 -13.35 -4.14
C GLU A 182 1.31 -12.81 -4.23
N ILE A 183 0.31 -13.58 -3.79
CA ILE A 183 -1.09 -13.17 -3.74
C ILE A 183 -1.25 -11.94 -2.82
N GLN A 184 -0.60 -11.95 -1.66
CA GLN A 184 -0.61 -10.81 -0.72
C GLN A 184 0.06 -9.57 -1.33
N SER A 185 1.18 -9.72 -2.05
CA SER A 185 1.83 -8.61 -2.78
C SER A 185 0.91 -8.02 -3.85
N SER A 186 0.22 -8.87 -4.63
CA SER A 186 -0.76 -8.41 -5.62
C SER A 186 -1.97 -7.71 -4.98
N LYS A 187 -2.39 -8.15 -3.79
CA LYS A 187 -3.44 -7.45 -3.02
C LYS A 187 -2.95 -6.06 -2.59
N SER A 188 -1.74 -5.95 -2.03
CA SER A 188 -1.18 -4.65 -1.62
C SER A 188 -1.04 -3.67 -2.79
N LYS A 189 -0.69 -4.14 -4.00
CA LYS A 189 -0.74 -3.32 -5.23
C LYS A 189 -2.13 -2.78 -5.53
N LYS A 190 -3.18 -3.59 -5.37
CA LYS A 190 -4.57 -3.16 -5.56
C LYS A 190 -5.04 -2.17 -4.49
N ASP A 191 -4.62 -2.36 -3.24
CA ASP A 191 -4.88 -1.43 -2.15
C ASP A 191 -4.13 -0.08 -2.36
N GLU A 192 -2.90 -0.10 -2.90
CA GLU A 192 -2.15 1.10 -3.31
C GLU A 192 -2.83 1.84 -4.47
N LEU A 193 -3.32 1.13 -5.50
CA LEU A 193 -4.03 1.74 -6.62
C LEU A 193 -5.23 2.57 -6.14
N VAL A 194 -6.09 1.99 -5.29
CA VAL A 194 -7.26 2.68 -4.72
C VAL A 194 -6.86 3.87 -3.84
N ALA A 195 -5.70 3.83 -3.18
CA ALA A 195 -5.17 4.97 -2.43
C ALA A 195 -4.66 6.09 -3.35
N LEU A 196 -3.97 5.75 -4.44
CA LEU A 196 -3.48 6.71 -5.44
C LEU A 196 -4.63 7.38 -6.19
N GLU A 197 -5.68 6.65 -6.56
CA GLU A 197 -6.88 7.19 -7.22
C GLU A 197 -7.56 8.27 -6.35
N LYS A 198 -7.82 7.96 -5.08
CA LYS A 198 -8.39 8.91 -4.10
C LYS A 198 -7.48 10.12 -3.86
N LYS A 199 -6.16 9.90 -3.82
CA LYS A 199 -5.19 11.00 -3.73
C LYS A 199 -5.27 11.90 -4.95
N ARG A 200 -5.31 11.34 -6.16
CA ARG A 200 -5.43 12.10 -7.41
C ARG A 200 -6.72 12.94 -7.45
N GLU A 201 -7.85 12.34 -7.08
CA GLU A 201 -9.15 13.03 -7.02
C GLU A 201 -9.12 14.23 -6.06
N SER A 202 -8.68 14.01 -4.82
CA SER A 202 -8.56 15.09 -3.82
C SER A 202 -7.58 16.19 -4.23
N SER A 203 -6.43 15.86 -4.84
CA SER A 203 -5.51 16.85 -5.40
C SER A 203 -6.14 17.66 -6.55
N ILE A 204 -6.89 17.02 -7.45
CA ILE A 204 -7.61 17.72 -8.54
C ILE A 204 -8.67 18.68 -7.98
N LEU A 205 -9.40 18.29 -6.93
CA LEU A 205 -10.40 19.15 -6.28
C LEU A 205 -9.76 20.37 -5.58
N ALA A 206 -8.62 20.17 -4.91
CA ALA A 206 -7.85 21.25 -4.29
C ALA A 206 -7.29 22.24 -5.33
N LEU A 207 -6.64 21.72 -6.38
CA LEU A 207 -6.08 22.51 -7.49
C LEU A 207 -7.15 23.33 -8.22
N ASN A 208 -8.31 22.73 -8.51
CA ASN A 208 -9.45 23.43 -9.11
C ASN A 208 -10.02 24.53 -8.20
N THR A 209 -9.82 24.43 -6.88
CA THR A 209 -10.20 25.47 -5.92
C THR A 209 -9.17 26.60 -5.92
N LYS A 210 -7.87 26.31 -5.86
CA LYS A 210 -6.79 27.31 -6.01
C LYS A 210 -6.96 28.13 -7.30
N LYS A 211 -7.14 27.46 -8.45
CA LYS A 211 -7.34 28.08 -9.76
C LYS A 211 -8.56 29.00 -9.85
N LYS A 212 -9.62 28.76 -9.07
CA LYS A 212 -10.80 29.65 -9.01
C LYS A 212 -10.49 30.93 -8.22
N VAL A 213 -9.72 30.83 -7.14
CA VAL A 213 -9.30 32.01 -6.35
C VAL A 213 -8.45 32.95 -7.21
N THR A 214 -7.44 32.42 -7.90
CA THR A 214 -6.55 33.22 -8.77
C THR A 214 -7.21 33.77 -10.03
N LYS A 215 -8.38 33.25 -10.44
CA LYS A 215 -9.15 33.78 -11.58
C LYS A 215 -10.16 34.88 -11.17
N ASN A 216 -10.45 34.99 -9.88
CA ASN A 216 -11.41 35.93 -9.30
C ASN A 216 -10.73 37.02 -8.43
N SER A 217 -9.39 37.14 -8.53
CA SER A 217 -8.56 38.12 -7.81
C SER A 217 -7.93 39.10 -8.79
#